data_AF-A0A225DGG0-F1
#
_entry.id   AF-A0A225DGG0-F1
#
_cell.length_a   1.000
_cell.length_b   1.000
_cell.length_c   1.000
_cell.angle_alpha   90.00
_cell.angle_beta   90.00
_cell.angle_gamma   90.00
#
_symmetry.space_group_name_H-M   'P 1'
#
loop_
_entity.id
_entity.type
_entity.pdbx_description
1 polymer ?
#
loop_
_entity_poly.entity_id
_entity_poly.type
_entity_poly.pdbx_seq_one_letter_code
_entity_poly.pdbx_strand_id
1 'polypeptide(L)'
;MLVREVGLYEYLGLQYPPVLWNGFPEQALADWYRERDAILAATLQTDTLWLWREVDWDDIVDGAPYDRGGLAVMRAGRVNEVWLVWEGY
;
A
#
# COMPACT_ATOMS: atom_id res chain seq x y z
N MET A 1 7.44 -10.12 0.13
CA MET A 1 8.78 -9.51 -0.05
C MET A 1 8.65 -7.99 -0.07
N LEU A 2 9.60 -7.25 0.53
CA LEU A 2 9.70 -5.80 0.36
C LEU A 2 10.28 -5.49 -1.03
N VAL A 3 9.66 -4.57 -1.76
CA VAL A 3 9.93 -4.31 -3.17
C VAL A 3 10.66 -2.98 -3.35
N ARG A 4 10.16 -1.92 -2.72
CA ARG A 4 10.66 -0.55 -2.93
C ARG A 4 10.35 0.33 -1.72
N GLU A 5 11.33 1.09 -1.25
CA GLU A 5 11.10 2.16 -0.29
C GLU A 5 10.35 3.32 -0.98
N VAL A 6 9.36 3.91 -0.32
CA VAL A 6 8.51 4.97 -0.86
C VAL A 6 8.30 6.09 0.15
N GLY A 7 8.06 7.31 -0.34
CA GLY A 7 7.51 8.37 0.51
C GLY A 7 6.00 8.20 0.74
N LEU A 8 5.47 8.76 1.82
CA LEU A 8 4.02 8.72 2.10
C LEU A 8 3.18 9.26 0.93
N TYR A 9 3.53 10.45 0.42
CA TYR A 9 2.78 11.07 -0.67
C TYR A 9 2.99 10.36 -2.02
N GLU A 10 4.14 9.71 -2.21
CA GLU A 10 4.37 8.87 -3.37
C GLU A 10 3.45 7.65 -3.32
N TYR A 11 3.40 6.95 -2.19
CA TYR A 11 2.48 5.83 -1.97
C TYR A 11 1.02 6.24 -2.20
N LEU A 12 0.56 7.33 -1.59
CA LEU A 12 -0.82 7.80 -1.78
C LEU A 12 -1.09 8.21 -3.25
N GLY A 13 -0.09 8.71 -3.97
CA GLY A 13 -0.21 8.99 -5.40
C GLY A 13 -0.37 7.74 -6.27
N LEU A 14 0.23 6.62 -5.86
CA LEU A 14 0.03 5.32 -6.50
C LEU A 14 -1.37 4.76 -6.23
N GLN A 15 -1.86 4.96 -5.01
CA GLN A 15 -3.13 4.39 -4.56
C GLN A 15 -4.36 5.15 -4.99
N TYR A 16 -4.21 6.45 -5.23
CA TYR A 16 -5.25 7.30 -5.77
C TYR A 16 -4.84 7.83 -7.14
N PRO A 17 -4.85 6.98 -8.20
CA PRO A 17 -4.52 7.41 -9.55
C PRO A 17 -5.57 8.39 -10.12
N PRO A 18 -5.23 9.16 -11.17
CA PRO A 18 -6.13 10.18 -11.74
C PRO A 18 -7.53 9.69 -12.10
N VAL A 19 -7.71 8.41 -12.45
CA VAL A 19 -9.03 7.84 -12.76
C VAL A 19 -9.99 7.89 -11.56
N LEU A 20 -9.49 7.66 -10.34
CA LEU A 20 -10.31 7.76 -9.13
C LEU A 20 -10.66 9.22 -8.83
N TRP A 21 -9.69 10.13 -8.97
CA TRP A 21 -9.92 11.57 -8.80
C TRP A 21 -10.94 12.14 -9.77
N ASN A 22 -10.93 11.67 -11.02
CA ASN A 22 -11.84 12.15 -12.06
C ASN A 22 -13.24 11.55 -11.94
N GLY A 23 -13.34 10.28 -11.52
CA GLY A 23 -14.62 9.58 -11.40
C GLY A 23 -15.35 9.86 -10.07
N PHE A 24 -14.60 9.98 -8.98
CA PHE A 24 -15.12 10.06 -7.62
C PHE A 24 -14.31 11.04 -6.75
N PRO A 25 -14.24 12.34 -7.11
CA PRO A 25 -13.31 13.29 -6.50
C PRO A 25 -13.49 13.44 -4.98
N GLU A 26 -14.72 13.54 -4.49
CA GLU A 26 -15.00 13.73 -3.06
C GLU A 26 -14.65 12.48 -2.24
N GLN A 27 -15.00 11.30 -2.77
CA GLN A 27 -14.69 10.03 -2.12
C GLN A 27 -13.19 9.76 -2.13
N ALA A 28 -12.53 9.92 -3.29
CA ALA A 28 -11.09 9.78 -3.42
C ALA A 28 -10.35 10.72 -2.46
N LEU A 29 -10.80 11.96 -2.32
CA LEU A 29 -10.22 12.91 -1.37
C LEU A 29 -10.40 12.47 0.09
N ALA A 30 -11.60 12.03 0.46
CA ALA A 30 -11.90 11.59 1.82
C ALA A 30 -11.14 10.31 2.19
N ASP A 31 -11.05 9.34 1.27
CA ASP A 31 -10.28 8.12 1.41
C ASP A 31 -8.78 8.45 1.53
N TRP A 32 -8.26 9.31 0.66
CA TRP A 32 -6.87 9.78 0.67
C TRP A 32 -6.49 10.42 2.02
N TYR A 33 -7.32 11.31 2.56
CA TYR A 33 -7.05 11.93 3.86
C TYR A 33 -7.10 10.93 5.00
N ARG A 34 -8.09 10.03 5.02
CA ARG A 34 -8.21 9.00 6.05
C ARG A 34 -6.99 8.10 6.07
N GLU A 35 -6.54 7.65 4.90
CA GLU A 35 -5.40 6.76 4.78
C GLU A 35 -4.09 7.47 5.14
N ARG A 36 -3.90 8.72 4.68
CA ARG A 36 -2.77 9.55 5.11
C ARG A 36 -2.69 9.65 6.62
N ASP A 37 -3.81 9.99 7.27
CA ASP A 37 -3.83 10.21 8.72
C ASP A 37 -3.62 8.92 9.50
N ALA A 38 -4.14 7.79 9.01
CA ALA A 38 -3.87 6.47 9.58
C ALA A 38 -2.39 6.09 9.51
N ILE A 39 -1.74 6.28 8.34
CA ILE A 39 -0.32 5.97 8.18
C ILE A 39 0.53 6.89 9.07
N LEU A 40 0.22 8.19 9.10
CA LEU A 40 0.93 9.13 9.97
C LEU A 40 0.80 8.76 11.45
N ALA A 41 -0.38 8.33 11.90
CA ALA A 41 -0.61 7.88 13.27
C ALA A 41 0.16 6.59 13.61
N ALA A 42 0.39 5.71 12.64
CA ALA A 42 1.11 4.45 12.81
C ALA A 42 2.65 4.60 12.70
N THR A 43 3.13 5.70 12.12
CA THR A 43 4.56 5.94 11.88
C THR A 43 5.22 6.85 12.91
N LEU A 44 6.51 6.63 13.13
CA LEU A 44 7.43 7.58 13.77
C LEU A 44 8.34 8.22 12.73
N GLN A 45 8.97 9.34 13.09
CA GLN A 45 9.88 10.07 12.20
C GLN A 45 11.08 9.23 11.71
N THR A 46 11.48 8.21 12.47
CA THR A 46 12.58 7.30 12.12
C THR A 46 12.15 6.13 11.24
N ASP A 47 10.85 5.98 10.98
CA ASP A 47 10.33 4.87 10.21
C ASP A 47 10.50 5.11 8.71
N THR A 48 10.64 4.01 7.97
CA THR A 48 10.65 4.01 6.50
C THR A 48 9.43 3.25 5.99
N LEU A 49 8.87 3.70 4.88
CA LEU A 49 7.72 3.05 4.25
C LEU A 49 8.18 2.24 3.06
N TRP A 50 7.66 1.03 2.92
CA TRP A 50 8.05 0.10 1.87
C TRP A 50 6.83 -0.51 1.20
N LEU A 51 6.83 -0.55 -0.12
CA LEU A 51 5.90 -1.41 -0.84
C LEU A 51 6.29 -2.87 -0.60
N TRP A 52 5.30 -3.72 -0.32
CA TRP A 52 5.48 -5.16 -0.23
C TRP A 52 4.58 -5.88 -1.23
N ARG A 53 5.03 -7.04 -1.68
CA ARG A 53 4.31 -7.92 -2.60
C ARG A 53 4.57 -9.37 -2.25
N GLU A 54 3.56 -10.19 -2.35
CA GLU A 54 3.61 -11.63 -2.19
C GLU A 54 2.87 -12.26 -3.36
N VAL A 55 3.53 -13.21 -4.01
CA VAL A 55 2.95 -13.98 -5.12
C VAL A 55 2.95 -15.43 -4.68
N ASP A 56 1.76 -16.00 -4.57
CA ASP A 56 1.55 -17.39 -4.19
C ASP A 56 1.35 -18.23 -5.45
N TRP A 57 2.37 -19.03 -5.77
CA TRP A 57 2.35 -19.95 -6.92
C TRP A 57 1.71 -21.29 -6.61
N ASP A 58 1.39 -21.57 -5.35
CA ASP A 58 0.66 -22.77 -4.96
C ASP A 58 -0.87 -22.55 -5.08
N ASP A 59 -1.32 -21.30 -5.09
CA ASP A 59 -2.71 -20.90 -5.36
C ASP A 59 -2.85 -20.23 -6.75
N ILE A 60 -3.27 -21.03 -7.75
CA ILE A 60 -3.39 -20.60 -9.15
C ILE A 60 -4.85 -20.76 -9.62
N VAL A 61 -5.41 -19.67 -10.16
CA VAL A 61 -6.71 -19.64 -10.82
C VAL A 61 -6.54 -19.09 -12.24
N ASP A 62 -7.11 -19.78 -13.24
CA ASP A 62 -7.03 -19.41 -14.66
C ASP A 62 -5.59 -19.14 -15.19
N GLY A 63 -4.60 -19.80 -14.58
CA GLY A 63 -3.19 -19.67 -14.96
C GLY A 63 -2.48 -18.46 -14.36
N ALA A 64 -3.14 -17.71 -13.48
CA ALA A 64 -2.55 -16.61 -12.74
C ALA A 64 -2.38 -16.99 -11.25
N PRO A 65 -1.18 -16.76 -10.67
CA PRO A 65 -0.96 -16.96 -9.25
C PRO A 65 -1.67 -15.86 -8.44
N TYR A 66 -2.09 -16.18 -7.23
CA TYR A 66 -2.62 -15.19 -6.32
C TYR A 66 -1.52 -14.17 -5.95
N ASP A 67 -1.81 -12.88 -6.13
CA ASP A 67 -0.90 -11.76 -5.90
C ASP A 67 -1.54 -10.78 -4.91
N ARG A 68 -0.81 -10.46 -3.85
CA ARG A 68 -1.23 -9.48 -2.85
C ARG A 68 -0.10 -8.56 -2.45
N GLY A 69 -0.45 -7.39 -1.97
CA GLY A 69 0.54 -6.46 -1.46
C GLY A 69 -0.03 -5.18 -0.92
N GLY A 70 0.87 -4.27 -0.59
CA GLY A 70 0.50 -2.99 0.00
C GLY A 70 1.69 -2.25 0.58
N LEU A 71 1.45 -1.59 1.72
CA LEU A 71 2.43 -0.78 2.43
C LEU A 71 2.93 -1.49 3.68
N ALA A 72 4.22 -1.39 3.97
CA ALA A 72 4.85 -1.88 5.18
C ALA A 72 5.60 -0.73 5.86
N VAL A 73 5.47 -0.63 7.18
CA VAL A 73 6.26 0.29 8.02
C VAL A 73 7.45 -0.46 8.59
N MET A 74 8.64 0.08 8.32
CA MET A 74 9.92 -0.47 8.74
C MET A 74 10.55 0.42 9.82
N ARG A 75 10.87 -0.18 10.97
CA ARG A 75 11.57 0.49 12.09
C ARG A 75 12.77 -0.34 12.51
N ALA A 76 13.95 0.28 12.58
CA ALA A 76 15.19 -0.39 13.00
C ALA A 76 15.44 -1.74 12.29
N GLY A 77 15.15 -1.80 10.98
CA GLY A 77 15.36 -3.00 10.14
C GLY A 77 14.29 -4.09 10.28
N ARG A 78 13.16 -3.82 10.94
CA ARG A 78 12.06 -4.79 11.10
C ARG A 78 10.74 -4.21 10.60
N VAL A 79 9.91 -5.08 10.03
CA VAL A 79 8.51 -4.76 9.71
C VAL A 79 7.75 -4.66 11.03
N ASN A 80 7.15 -3.50 11.29
CA ASN A 80 6.31 -3.29 12.47
C ASN A 80 4.82 -3.39 12.15
N GLU A 81 4.42 -2.93 10.96
CA GLU A 81 3.02 -2.89 10.55
C GLU A 81 2.91 -3.03 9.03
N VAL A 82 1.80 -3.61 8.58
CA VAL A 82 1.49 -3.81 7.16
C VAL A 82 0.04 -3.44 6.88
N TRP A 83 -0.18 -2.78 5.75
CA TRP A 83 -1.48 -2.55 5.14
C TRP A 83 -1.59 -3.45 3.93
N LEU A 84 -2.68 -4.21 3.86
CA LEU A 84 -3.10 -4.89 2.64
C LEU A 84 -3.89 -3.88 1.80
N VAL A 85 -3.50 -3.75 0.54
CA VAL A 85 -4.04 -2.69 -0.33
C VAL A 85 -4.55 -3.26 -1.64
N TRP A 86 -3.90 -4.31 -2.15
CA TRP A 86 -4.44 -5.10 -3.25
C TRP A 86 -4.29 -6.59 -2.95
N GLU A 87 -5.22 -7.36 -3.49
CA GLU A 87 -5.19 -8.82 -3.56
C GLU A 87 -5.99 -9.27 -4.79
N GLY A 88 -5.57 -10.37 -5.43
CA GLY A 88 -6.31 -10.92 -6.56
C GLY A 88 -5.57 -12.03 -7.30
N TYR A 89 -6.25 -12.61 -8.28
CA TYR A 89 -5.72 -13.56 -9.26
C TYR A 89 -5.47 -12.84 -10.60
#